data_AF-A0A6L6EV79-F1
#
_entry.id   AF-A0A6L6EV79-F1
#
_cell.length_a   1.000
_cell.length_b   1.000
_cell.length_c   1.000
_cell.angle_alpha   90.00
_cell.angle_beta   90.00
_cell.angle_gamma   90.00
#
_symmetry.space_group_name_H-M   'P 1'
#
loop_
_entity.id
_entity.type
_entity.pdbx_description
1 polymer ?
#
loop_
_entity_poly.entity_id
_entity_poly.type
_entity_poly.pdbx_seq_one_letter_code
_entity_poly.pdbx_strand_id
1 'polypeptide(L)' 'MTPAESSTESIIGRNDINDLEAILSISNKDIHETIHTVENNADSIFTWNYEKGERPALNKLYEKAKTSQWNGETDLPWHL' A
#
# COMPACT_ATOMS: atom_id res chain seq x y z
N MET A 1 1.55 -23.91 22.44
CA MET A 1 0.33 -23.57 21.68
C MET A 1 0.74 -23.48 20.22
N THR A 2 0.49 -24.52 19.44
CA THR A 2 0.81 -24.54 18.00
C THR A 2 -0.17 -23.60 17.27
N PRO A 3 0.28 -22.69 16.39
CA PRO A 3 -0.65 -21.92 15.59
C PRO A 3 -1.42 -22.88 14.69
N ALA A 4 -2.74 -22.75 14.61
CA ALA A 4 -3.52 -23.49 13.63
C ALA A 4 -3.12 -22.98 12.23
N GLU A 5 -2.60 -23.86 11.37
CA GLU A 5 -2.42 -23.58 9.95
C GLU A 5 -3.79 -23.25 9.35
N SER A 6 -4.02 -21.98 9.04
CA SER A 6 -5.22 -21.54 8.33
C SER A 6 -5.18 -22.07 6.90
N SER A 7 -6.22 -22.78 6.48
CA SER A 7 -6.30 -23.33 5.11
C SER A 7 -6.35 -22.21 4.06
N THR A 8 -5.83 -22.50 2.86
CA THR A 8 -5.86 -21.59 1.70
C THR A 8 -7.28 -21.06 1.43
N GLU A 9 -8.28 -21.93 1.53
CA GLU A 9 -9.70 -21.58 1.40
C GLU A 9 -10.12 -20.49 2.40
N SER A 10 -9.63 -20.56 3.64
CA SER A 10 -9.97 -19.59 4.69
C SER A 10 -9.30 -18.23 4.50
N ILE A 11 -8.12 -18.20 3.89
CA ILE A 11 -7.32 -16.97 3.73
C ILE A 11 -7.74 -16.21 2.46
N ILE A 12 -7.90 -16.92 1.35
CA ILE A 12 -8.07 -16.32 0.03
C ILE A 12 -9.34 -16.76 -0.69
N GLY A 13 -10.18 -17.61 -0.08
CA GLY A 13 -11.41 -18.10 -0.70
C GLY A 13 -11.17 -19.04 -1.89
N ARG A 14 -10.00 -19.68 -1.94
CA ARG A 14 -9.63 -20.64 -3.00
C ARG A 14 -8.97 -21.87 -2.39
N ASN A 15 -9.22 -23.02 -2.98
CA ASN A 15 -8.68 -24.29 -2.49
C ASN A 15 -7.17 -24.44 -2.79
N ASP A 16 -6.69 -23.85 -3.90
CA ASP A 16 -5.27 -23.82 -4.28
C ASP A 16 -4.79 -22.41 -4.66
N ILE A 17 -3.52 -22.11 -4.37
CA ILE A 17 -2.90 -20.80 -4.68
C ILE A 17 -2.78 -20.59 -6.20
N ASN A 18 -2.55 -21.65 -6.96
CA ASN A 18 -2.34 -21.62 -8.41
C ASN A 18 -3.58 -22.10 -9.19
N ASP A 19 -4.77 -22.00 -8.61
CA ASP A 19 -6.01 -22.23 -9.35
C ASP A 19 -6.21 -21.13 -10.39
N LEU A 20 -5.69 -21.37 -11.59
CA LEU A 20 -5.67 -20.40 -12.69
C LEU A 20 -7.07 -20.03 -13.17
N GLU A 21 -8.01 -20.99 -13.18
CA GLU A 21 -9.40 -20.74 -13.56
C GLU A 21 -10.06 -19.78 -12.55
N ALA A 22 -9.87 -20.04 -11.24
CA ALA A 22 -10.38 -19.15 -10.21
C ALA A 22 -9.73 -17.76 -10.26
N ILE A 23 -8.43 -17.65 -10.54
CA ILE A 23 -7.71 -16.37 -10.66
C ILE A 23 -8.21 -15.57 -11.88
N LEU A 24 -8.32 -16.21 -13.04
CA LEU A 24 -8.67 -15.55 -14.29
C LEU A 24 -10.18 -15.24 -14.40
N SER A 25 -11.02 -15.94 -13.63
CA SER A 25 -12.46 -15.64 -13.55
C SER A 25 -12.78 -14.30 -12.87
N ILE A 26 -11.82 -13.72 -12.15
CA ILE A 26 -11.98 -12.43 -11.48
C ILE A 26 -11.82 -11.31 -12.50
N SER A 27 -12.94 -10.83 -13.03
CA SER A 27 -12.94 -9.65 -13.88
C SER A 27 -12.65 -8.42 -13.04
N ASN A 28 -11.58 -7.69 -13.38
CA ASN A 28 -11.39 -6.32 -12.89
C ASN A 28 -12.58 -5.48 -13.41
N LYS A 29 -13.36 -4.90 -12.49
CA LYS A 29 -14.61 -4.21 -12.83
C LYS A 29 -14.39 -2.80 -13.33
N ASP A 30 -13.22 -2.21 -13.06
CA ASP A 30 -13.00 -0.76 -13.13
C ASP A 30 -11.86 -0.39 -14.11
N ILE A 31 -11.67 -1.17 -15.18
CA ILE A 31 -10.57 -1.02 -16.14
C ILE A 31 -10.56 0.37 -16.83
N HIS A 32 -11.73 1.02 -16.92
CA HIS A 32 -11.89 2.35 -17.51
C HIS A 32 -12.26 3.43 -16.48
N GLU A 33 -12.17 3.12 -15.20
CA GLU A 33 -12.49 4.08 -14.15
C GLU A 33 -11.38 5.13 -14.04
N THR A 34 -11.76 6.41 -14.16
CA THR A 34 -10.81 7.53 -14.03
C THR A 34 -10.45 7.81 -12.56
N ILE A 35 -11.36 7.49 -11.62
CA ILE A 35 -11.20 7.76 -10.20
C ILE A 35 -11.76 6.58 -9.41
N HIS A 36 -10.89 5.86 -8.69
CA HIS A 36 -11.28 4.76 -7.80
C HIS A 36 -11.28 5.24 -6.34
N THR A 37 -12.42 5.14 -5.65
CA THR A 37 -12.54 5.54 -4.24
C THR A 37 -12.52 4.32 -3.32
N VAL A 38 -11.62 4.31 -2.33
CA VAL A 38 -11.50 3.24 -1.34
C VAL A 38 -11.92 3.75 0.03
N GLU A 39 -12.64 2.91 0.78
CA GLU A 39 -13.02 3.22 2.16
C GLU A 39 -11.79 3.29 3.08
N ASN A 40 -11.61 4.43 3.74
CA ASN A 40 -10.61 4.59 4.78
C ASN A 40 -11.16 4.07 6.11
N ASN A 41 -10.68 2.91 6.55
CA ASN A 41 -11.09 2.24 7.79
C ASN A 41 -10.39 2.81 9.05
N ALA A 42 -9.98 4.08 9.03
CA ALA A 42 -9.30 4.73 10.13
C ALA A 42 -9.87 6.13 10.41
N ASP A 43 -10.02 6.45 11.70
CA ASP A 43 -10.44 7.78 12.14
C ASP A 43 -9.49 8.85 11.59
N SER A 44 -10.08 9.82 10.91
CA SER A 44 -9.33 10.89 10.26
C SER A 44 -9.67 12.22 10.90
N ILE A 45 -8.64 12.92 11.38
CA ILE A 45 -8.76 14.29 11.89
C ILE A 45 -7.91 15.23 11.02
N PHE A 46 -8.56 16.23 10.43
CA PHE A 46 -7.90 17.26 9.63
C PHE A 46 -7.64 18.47 10.51
N THR A 47 -6.38 18.71 10.86
CA THR A 47 -5.95 19.85 11.67
C THR A 47 -5.09 20.78 10.83
N TRP A 48 -5.39 22.09 10.88
CA TRP A 48 -4.59 23.14 10.24
C TRP A 48 -3.31 23.51 11.02
N ASN A 49 -2.85 22.62 11.91
CA ASN A 49 -1.65 22.89 12.69
C ASN A 49 -0.40 22.57 11.86
N TYR A 50 0.31 23.62 11.46
CA TYR A 50 1.54 23.55 10.70
C TYR A 50 2.80 23.62 11.59
N GLU A 51 2.65 23.64 12.92
CA GLU A 51 3.80 23.71 13.82
C GLU A 51 4.73 22.49 13.67
N LYS A 52 5.98 22.76 13.32
CA LYS A 52 7.01 21.74 13.15
C LYS A 52 7.35 21.13 14.52
N GLY A 53 7.26 19.80 14.61
CA GLY A 53 7.72 19.05 15.78
C GLY A 53 6.61 18.63 16.75
N GLU A 54 5.37 19.07 16.55
CA GLU A 54 4.22 18.62 17.37
C GLU A 54 4.03 17.10 17.37
N ARG A 55 4.47 16.44 16.29
CA ARG A 55 4.46 14.98 16.17
C ARG A 55 5.91 14.49 16.10
N PRO A 56 6.56 14.20 17.25
CA PRO A 56 7.98 13.85 17.30
C PRO A 56 8.37 12.66 16.42
N ALA A 57 7.49 11.66 16.31
CA ALA A 57 7.71 10.49 15.45
C ALA A 57 7.74 10.89 13.96
N LEU A 58 6.80 11.73 13.51
CA LEU A 58 6.77 12.21 12.13
C LEU A 58 7.95 13.15 11.84
N ASN A 59 8.31 14.02 12.79
CA ASN A 59 9.48 14.89 12.66
C ASN A 59 10.77 14.08 12.51
N LYS A 60 10.93 13.01 13.29
CA LYS A 60 12.07 12.08 13.17
C LYS A 60 12.14 11.41 11.80
N LEU A 61 10.99 10.96 11.27
CA LEU A 61 10.92 10.38 9.92
C LEU A 61 11.29 11.42 8.85
N TYR A 62 10.74 12.63 8.93
CA TYR A 62 11.04 13.72 8.01
C TYR A 62 12.53 14.07 8.01
N GLU A 63 13.13 14.29 9.19
CA GLU A 63 14.54 14.65 9.32
C GLU A 63 15.48 13.57 8.75
N LYS A 64 15.08 12.29 8.83
CA LYS A 64 15.81 11.18 8.21
C LYS A 64 15.62 11.14 6.68
N ALA A 65 14.41 11.41 6.20
CA ALA A 65 14.05 11.25 4.79
C ALA A 65 14.47 12.45 3.91
N LYS A 66 14.54 13.66 4.47
CA LYS A 66 14.70 14.90 3.69
C LYS A 66 15.94 14.94 2.80
N THR A 67 17.00 14.22 3.15
CA THR A 67 18.24 14.16 2.37
C THR A 67 18.31 12.96 1.42
N SER A 68 17.28 12.10 1.42
CA SER A 68 17.24 10.85 0.63
C SER A 68 16.34 10.97 -0.61
N GLN A 69 16.06 12.19 -1.05
CA GLN A 69 15.31 12.46 -2.28
C GLN A 69 16.27 12.32 -3.46
N TRP A 70 15.91 11.46 -4.42
CA TRP A 70 16.65 11.26 -5.67
C TRP A 70 15.76 11.65 -6.86
N ASN A 71 16.38 12.13 -7.92
CA ASN A 71 15.71 12.50 -9.16
C ASN A 71 15.65 11.27 -10.09
N GLY A 72 14.45 10.79 -10.35
CA GLY A 72 14.25 9.62 -11.20
C GLY A 72 14.69 9.80 -12.66
N GLU A 73 14.68 11.02 -13.17
CA GLU A 73 15.10 11.30 -14.55
C GLU A 73 16.63 11.31 -14.69
N THR A 74 17.34 11.87 -13.70
CA THR A 74 18.79 12.13 -13.80
C THR A 74 19.67 11.17 -13.03
N ASP A 75 19.19 10.61 -11.92
CA ASP A 75 20.02 9.84 -10.99
C ASP A 75 20.02 8.34 -11.31
N LEU A 76 19.24 7.91 -12.31
CA LEU A 76 19.21 6.53 -12.80
C LEU A 76 19.85 6.38 -14.18
N PRO A 77 20.67 5.34 -14.39
CA PRO A 77 21.34 5.12 -15.66
C PRO A 77 20.45 4.33 -16.62
N TRP A 78 19.42 4.98 -17.16
CA TRP A 78 18.41 4.37 -18.04
C TRP A 78 18.94 3.76 -19.35
N HIS A 79 20.16 4.10 -19.72
CA HIS A 79 20.81 3.64 -20.95
C HIS A 79 21.66 2.37 -20.77
N LEU A 80 21.70 1.82 -19.56
CA LEU A 80 22.40 0.58 -19.23
C LEU A 80 21.50 -0.66 -19.38
#